data_AF-A0A2H0DJA7-F1
#
_entry.id   AF-A0A2H0DJA7-F1
#
_cell.length_a   1.000
_cell.length_b   1.000
_cell.length_c   1.000
_cell.angle_alpha   90.00
_cell.angle_beta   90.00
_cell.angle_gamma   90.00
#
_symmetry.space_group_name_H-M   'P 1'
#
loop_
_entity.id
_entity.type
_entity.pdbx_description
1 polymer ?
#
loop_
_entity_poly.entity_id
_entity_poly.type
_entity_poly.pdbx_seq_one_letter_code
_entity_poly.pdbx_strand_id
1 'polypeptide(L)'
;MQSELVDAKQLREELRKSVPVEVRGKQYRVQPVSLMLFVDDPDEMWRLAREDGERLKDRLRDIMGSPSYARLRRVLITGMVHPKVVPSEGMENDGSICADTLLVDYELAIELYLAIAKHSMA
;
A
#
# COMPACT_ATOMS: atom_id res chain seq x y z
N MET A 1 -29.18 9.94 -3.42
CA MET A 1 -27.72 9.78 -3.38
C MET A 1 -27.10 11.13 -3.67
N GLN A 2 -26.64 11.84 -2.63
CA GLN A 2 -25.84 13.04 -2.83
C GLN A 2 -24.43 12.57 -3.13
N SER A 3 -23.97 12.77 -4.37
CA SER A 3 -22.55 12.68 -4.70
C SER A 3 -21.88 13.84 -3.99
N GLU A 4 -21.22 13.60 -2.85
CA GLU A 4 -20.36 14.61 -2.25
C GLU A 4 -19.27 14.96 -3.26
N LEU A 5 -19.38 16.16 -3.83
CA LEU A 5 -18.38 16.72 -4.72
C LEU A 5 -17.11 16.88 -3.89
N VAL A 6 -16.13 16.01 -4.14
CA VAL A 6 -14.78 16.14 -3.58
C VAL A 6 -14.27 17.53 -3.95
N ASP A 7 -13.93 18.34 -2.94
CA ASP A 7 -13.36 19.68 -3.15
C ASP A 7 -12.14 19.55 -4.07
N ALA A 8 -12.08 20.35 -5.13
CA ALA A 8 -10.98 20.35 -6.10
C ALA A 8 -9.61 20.53 -5.43
N LYS A 9 -9.56 21.14 -4.24
CA LYS A 9 -8.37 21.21 -3.39
C LYS A 9 -7.98 19.86 -2.78
N GLN A 10 -8.96 19.11 -2.28
CA GLN A 10 -8.78 17.76 -1.73
C GLN A 10 -8.34 16.79 -2.81
N LEU A 11 -8.97 16.84 -3.99
CA LEU A 11 -8.57 16.02 -5.14
C LEU A 11 -7.13 16.34 -5.58
N ARG A 12 -6.72 17.62 -5.57
CA ARG A 12 -5.35 18.04 -5.85
C ARG A 12 -4.35 17.55 -4.80
N GLU A 13 -4.73 17.50 -3.54
CA GLU A 13 -3.87 16.99 -2.46
C GLU A 13 -3.69 15.46 -2.54
N GLU A 14 -4.75 14.71 -2.87
CA GLU A 14 -4.67 13.27 -3.12
C GLU A 14 -3.84 12.95 -4.37
N LEU A 15 -4.02 13.73 -5.45
CA LEU A 15 -3.22 13.59 -6.66
C LEU A 15 -1.75 14.00 -6.45
N ARG A 16 -1.44 14.90 -5.52
CA ARG A 16 -0.06 15.26 -5.14
C ARG A 16 0.64 14.18 -4.33
N LYS A 17 -0.11 13.37 -3.57
CA LYS A 17 0.44 12.29 -2.74
C LYS A 17 0.59 10.97 -3.50
N SER A 18 0.04 10.87 -4.70
CA SER A 18 0.11 9.65 -5.49
C SER A 18 1.12 9.75 -6.64
N VAL A 19 1.84 8.65 -6.87
CA VAL A 19 2.91 8.55 -7.87
C VAL A 19 2.55 7.47 -8.88
N PRO A 20 2.73 7.73 -10.19
CA PRO A 20 2.61 6.70 -11.21
C PRO A 20 3.79 5.73 -11.11
N VAL A 21 3.51 4.43 -11.18
CA VAL A 21 4.52 3.37 -11.20
C VAL A 21 4.21 2.39 -12.33
N GLU A 22 5.24 1.92 -13.00
CA GLU A 22 5.11 0.90 -14.03
C GLU A 22 5.52 -0.45 -13.47
N VAL A 23 4.62 -1.43 -13.55
CA VAL A 23 4.84 -2.80 -13.11
C VAL A 23 4.41 -3.72 -14.25
N ARG A 24 5.31 -4.60 -14.71
CA ARG A 24 5.06 -5.54 -15.83
C ARG A 24 4.49 -4.87 -17.09
N GLY A 25 4.96 -3.67 -17.43
CA GLY A 25 4.50 -2.90 -18.59
C GLY A 25 3.09 -2.28 -18.46
N LYS A 26 2.50 -2.32 -17.26
CA LYS A 26 1.22 -1.69 -16.94
C LYS A 26 1.43 -0.52 -15.98
N GLN A 27 0.65 0.54 -16.19
CA GLN A 27 0.69 1.74 -15.35
C GLN A 27 -0.27 1.61 -14.17
N TYR A 28 0.26 1.87 -12.99
CA TYR A 28 -0.47 1.91 -11.73
C TYR A 28 -0.27 3.25 -11.07
N ARG A 29 -1.17 3.60 -10.15
CA ARG A 29 -1.01 4.79 -9.30
C ARG A 29 -1.04 4.34 -7.84
N VAL A 30 0.02 4.66 -7.11
CA VAL A 30 0.20 4.30 -5.71
C VAL A 30 0.39 5.54 -4.84
N GLN A 31 0.19 5.43 -3.54
CA GLN A 31 0.44 6.49 -2.56
C GLN A 31 1.25 5.95 -1.38
N PRO A 32 1.97 6.81 -0.62
CA PRO A 32 2.69 6.35 0.55
C PRO A 32 1.70 5.94 1.63
N VAL A 33 2.06 4.91 2.41
CA VAL A 33 1.26 4.41 3.52
C VAL A 33 2.06 4.42 4.81
N SER A 34 1.38 4.37 5.95
CA SER A 34 2.04 4.32 7.26
C SER A 34 2.94 3.08 7.37
N LEU A 35 4.17 3.25 7.87
CA LEU A 35 5.09 2.14 8.15
C LEU A 35 4.47 1.10 9.10
N MET A 36 3.50 1.50 9.92
CA MET A 36 2.77 0.60 10.82
C MET A 36 1.93 -0.45 10.07
N LEU A 37 1.57 -0.22 8.80
CA LEU A 37 0.85 -1.23 8.00
C LEU A 37 1.76 -2.39 7.56
N PHE A 38 3.07 -2.17 7.58
CA PHE A 38 4.07 -3.20 7.28
C PHE A 38 4.33 -4.08 8.50
N VAL A 39 3.90 -3.68 9.68
CA VAL A 39 4.26 -4.31 10.93
C VAL A 39 3.10 -5.15 11.45
N ASP A 40 3.42 -6.37 11.91
CA ASP A 40 2.44 -7.24 12.57
C ASP A 40 2.43 -7.02 14.09
N ASP A 41 3.57 -6.67 14.69
CA ASP A 41 3.72 -6.34 16.10
C ASP A 41 4.25 -4.89 16.28
N PRO A 42 3.35 -3.90 16.48
CA PRO A 42 3.71 -2.52 16.77
C PRO A 42 4.64 -2.34 17.97
N ASP A 43 4.52 -3.17 18.99
CA ASP A 43 5.28 -3.04 20.24
C ASP A 43 6.73 -3.46 20.05
N GLU A 44 6.98 -4.49 19.23
CA GLU A 44 8.32 -4.87 18.77
C GLU A 44 9.05 -3.66 18.15
N MET A 45 8.35 -2.89 17.31
CA MET A 45 8.93 -1.75 16.59
C MET A 45 9.23 -0.57 17.50
N TRP A 46 8.34 -0.24 18.43
CA TRP A 46 8.60 0.80 19.41
C TRP A 46 9.75 0.44 20.35
N ARG A 47 9.89 -0.84 20.68
CA ARG A 47 11.01 -1.34 21.47
C ARG A 47 12.32 -1.20 20.69
N LEU A 48 12.38 -1.68 19.44
CA LEU A 48 13.55 -1.55 18.58
C LEU A 48 13.95 -0.09 18.34
N ALA A 49 12.98 0.81 18.12
CA ALA A 49 13.23 2.23 17.93
C ALA A 49 13.88 2.92 19.14
N ARG A 50 13.61 2.42 20.36
CA ARG A 50 14.20 2.95 21.60
C ARG A 50 15.56 2.34 21.93
N GLU A 51 15.82 1.11 21.47
CA GLU A 51 17.05 0.37 21.78
C GLU A 51 18.17 0.63 20.78
N ASP A 52 17.88 0.52 19.48
CA ASP A 52 18.88 0.57 18.41
C ASP A 52 18.25 0.87 17.04
N GLY A 53 18.54 2.07 16.53
CA GLY A 53 18.02 2.55 15.25
C GLY A 53 18.49 1.74 14.04
N GLU A 54 19.65 1.09 14.09
CA GLU A 54 20.12 0.26 12.97
C GLU A 54 19.40 -1.09 12.96
N ARG A 55 19.17 -1.70 14.12
CA ARG A 55 18.37 -2.93 14.23
C ARG A 55 16.92 -2.70 13.79
N LEU A 56 16.36 -1.52 14.06
CA LEU A 56 15.06 -1.12 13.53
C LEU A 56 15.05 -1.10 12.00
N LYS A 57 16.07 -0.49 11.38
CA LYS A 57 16.20 -0.41 9.91
C LYS A 57 16.33 -1.79 9.28
N ASP A 58 17.14 -2.67 9.84
CA ASP A 58 17.30 -4.04 9.34
C ASP A 58 15.99 -4.83 9.48
N ARG A 59 15.31 -4.71 10.63
CA ARG A 59 14.00 -5.34 10.84
C ARG A 59 12.95 -4.87 9.83
N LEU A 60 12.91 -3.56 9.55
CA LEU A 60 12.04 -3.01 8.51
C LEU A 60 12.38 -3.58 7.14
N ARG A 61 13.67 -3.66 6.79
CA ARG A 61 14.13 -4.23 5.52
C ARG A 61 13.67 -5.67 5.34
N ASP A 62 13.80 -6.50 6.38
CA ASP A 62 13.35 -7.90 6.37
C ASP A 62 11.83 -8.01 6.19
N ILE A 63 11.08 -7.20 6.94
CA ILE A 63 9.61 -7.15 6.87
C ILE A 63 9.13 -6.80 5.45
N MET A 64 9.82 -5.88 4.79
CA MET A 64 9.50 -5.47 3.42
C MET A 64 10.00 -6.47 2.37
N GLY A 65 11.10 -7.17 2.64
CA GLY A 65 11.65 -8.18 1.71
C GLY A 65 10.84 -9.47 1.65
N SER A 66 10.06 -9.79 2.68
CA SER A 66 9.27 -11.01 2.77
C SER A 66 7.89 -10.76 3.42
N PRO A 67 6.94 -10.15 2.70
CA PRO A 67 5.63 -9.82 3.27
C PRO A 67 4.72 -11.05 3.40
N SER A 68 4.03 -11.16 4.53
CA SER A 68 2.95 -12.13 4.71
C SER A 68 1.74 -11.77 3.82
N TYR A 69 0.87 -12.74 3.53
CA TYR A 69 -0.36 -12.50 2.75
C TYR A 69 -1.23 -11.39 3.37
N ALA A 70 -1.40 -11.43 4.70
CA ALA A 70 -2.17 -10.42 5.43
C ALA A 70 -1.57 -9.01 5.29
N ARG A 71 -0.23 -8.91 5.27
CA ARG A 71 0.50 -7.65 5.10
C ARG A 71 0.39 -7.12 3.67
N LEU A 72 0.60 -7.99 2.67
CA LEU A 72 0.37 -7.65 1.26
C LEU A 72 -1.03 -7.08 1.07
N ARG A 73 -2.05 -7.81 1.54
CA ARG A 73 -3.45 -7.39 1.42
C ARG A 73 -3.69 -6.01 2.03
N ARG A 74 -3.22 -5.78 3.26
CA ARG A 74 -3.39 -4.52 3.98
C ARG A 74 -2.74 -3.35 3.25
N VAL A 75 -1.50 -3.52 2.82
CA VAL A 75 -0.75 -2.47 2.12
C VAL A 75 -1.33 -2.18 0.74
N LEU A 76 -1.75 -3.20 -0.01
CA LEU A 76 -2.35 -3.01 -1.34
C LEU A 76 -3.69 -2.27 -1.25
N ILE A 77 -4.55 -2.62 -0.30
CA ILE A 77 -5.84 -1.94 -0.10
C ILE A 77 -5.63 -0.45 0.22
N THR A 78 -4.63 -0.10 1.03
CA THR A 78 -4.40 1.30 1.42
C THR A 78 -3.57 2.08 0.42
N GLY A 79 -2.61 1.44 -0.24
CA GLY A 79 -1.61 2.09 -1.08
C GLY A 79 -1.99 2.20 -2.56
N MET A 80 -2.95 1.39 -3.05
CA MET A 80 -3.37 1.42 -4.44
C MET A 80 -4.45 2.48 -4.69
N VAL A 81 -4.13 3.46 -5.53
CA VAL A 81 -5.05 4.55 -5.91
C VAL A 81 -5.77 4.22 -7.21
N HIS A 82 -5.04 3.68 -8.20
CA HIS A 82 -5.64 3.22 -9.46
C HIS A 82 -4.92 1.97 -10.01
N PRO A 83 -5.65 0.87 -10.29
CA PRO A 83 -7.05 0.65 -9.90
C PRO A 83 -7.19 0.64 -8.38
N LYS A 84 -8.35 1.08 -7.87
CA LYS A 84 -8.60 1.07 -6.43
C LYS A 84 -8.74 -0.37 -5.95
N VAL A 85 -8.05 -0.73 -4.88
CA VAL A 85 -8.14 -2.09 -4.32
C VAL A 85 -9.06 -2.08 -3.11
N VAL A 86 -10.04 -2.99 -3.10
CA VAL A 86 -11.04 -3.11 -2.03
C VAL A 86 -10.91 -4.46 -1.30
N PRO A 87 -11.25 -4.54 0.00
CA PRO A 87 -11.09 -5.76 0.78
C PRO A 87 -11.91 -6.95 0.23
N SER A 88 -13.15 -6.70 -0.18
CA SER A 88 -14.08 -7.72 -0.68
C SER A 88 -14.65 -7.27 -2.02
N GLU A 89 -15.20 -8.20 -2.79
CA GLU A 89 -15.99 -7.87 -3.98
C GLU A 89 -17.04 -6.80 -3.62
N GLY A 90 -16.97 -5.65 -4.28
CA GLY A 90 -17.77 -4.48 -3.94
C GLY A 90 -18.10 -3.69 -5.20
N MET A 91 -19.40 -3.72 -5.56
CA MET A 91 -20.10 -2.97 -6.60
C MET A 91 -19.37 -2.92 -7.95
N GLU A 92 -19.79 -3.79 -8.87
CA GLU A 92 -19.27 -4.03 -10.24
C GLU A 92 -19.18 -2.81 -11.19
N ASN A 93 -19.35 -1.58 -10.71
CA ASN A 93 -19.54 -0.39 -11.55
C ASN A 93 -18.55 0.76 -11.34
N ASP A 94 -17.51 0.65 -10.49
CA ASP A 94 -16.55 1.76 -10.26
C ASP A 94 -15.10 1.51 -10.71
N GLY A 95 -14.80 0.34 -11.29
CA GLY A 95 -13.45 -0.02 -11.73
C GLY A 95 -12.48 -0.41 -10.61
N SER A 96 -12.98 -0.66 -9.39
CA SER A 96 -12.20 -1.25 -8.29
C SER A 96 -11.90 -2.73 -8.53
N ILE A 97 -10.81 -3.21 -7.95
CA ILE A 97 -10.39 -4.61 -7.99
C ILE A 97 -10.38 -5.18 -6.57
N CYS A 98 -10.88 -6.41 -6.41
CA CYS A 98 -10.82 -7.12 -5.14
C CYS A 98 -9.36 -7.46 -4.78
N ALA A 99 -8.98 -7.25 -3.53
CA ALA A 99 -7.64 -7.59 -3.05
C ALA A 99 -7.32 -9.06 -3.26
N ASP A 100 -8.28 -9.97 -3.05
CA ASP A 100 -8.07 -11.40 -3.23
C ASP A 100 -7.80 -11.76 -4.70
N THR A 101 -8.43 -11.07 -5.66
CA THR A 101 -8.11 -11.22 -7.10
C THR A 101 -6.67 -10.82 -7.41
N LEU A 102 -6.19 -9.72 -6.81
CA LEU A 102 -4.83 -9.26 -7.00
C LEU A 102 -3.82 -10.21 -6.35
N LEU A 103 -4.16 -10.79 -5.21
CA LEU A 103 -3.30 -11.70 -4.46
C LEU A 103 -3.18 -13.10 -5.07
N VAL A 104 -4.09 -13.47 -6.00
CA VAL A 104 -3.92 -14.67 -6.84
C VAL A 104 -2.67 -14.55 -7.72
N ASP A 105 -2.39 -13.36 -8.26
CA ASP A 105 -1.10 -13.06 -8.89
C ASP A 105 -0.12 -12.55 -7.83
N TYR A 106 0.42 -13.50 -7.05
CA TYR A 106 1.28 -13.22 -5.91
C TYR A 106 2.52 -12.39 -6.27
N GLU A 107 3.09 -12.62 -7.46
CA GLU A 107 4.27 -11.88 -7.90
C GLU A 107 3.91 -10.42 -8.25
N LEU A 108 2.80 -10.18 -8.96
CA LEU A 108 2.29 -8.83 -9.19
C LEU A 108 1.99 -8.12 -7.87
N ALA A 109 1.37 -8.82 -6.92
CA ALA A 109 1.08 -8.30 -5.59
C ALA A 109 2.36 -7.88 -4.84
N ILE A 110 3.43 -8.67 -4.93
CA ILE A 110 4.74 -8.32 -4.37
C ILE A 110 5.33 -7.10 -5.07
N GLU A 111 5.34 -7.05 -6.40
CA GLU A 111 5.93 -5.93 -7.14
C GLU A 111 5.22 -4.61 -6.81
N LEU A 112 3.88 -4.62 -6.71
CA LEU A 112 3.08 -3.47 -6.29
C LEU A 112 3.32 -3.09 -4.83
N TYR A 113 3.42 -4.08 -3.94
CA TYR A 113 3.76 -3.86 -2.54
C TYR A 113 5.13 -3.19 -2.38
N LEU A 114 6.15 -3.65 -3.11
CA LEU A 114 7.49 -3.06 -3.09
C LEU A 114 7.49 -1.64 -3.66
N ALA A 115 6.68 -1.38 -4.68
CA ALA A 115 6.49 -0.03 -5.21
C ALA A 115 5.91 0.94 -4.16
N ILE A 116 4.88 0.50 -3.41
CA ILE A 116 4.30 1.26 -2.29
C ILE A 116 5.33 1.45 -1.16
N ALA A 117 6.05 0.39 -0.79
CA ALA A 117 7.07 0.42 0.26
C ALA A 117 8.18 1.43 -0.06
N LYS A 118 8.71 1.39 -1.28
CA LYS A 118 9.73 2.32 -1.76
C LYS A 118 9.27 3.77 -1.66
N HIS A 119 8.02 4.05 -2.03
CA HIS A 119 7.49 5.40 -1.96
C HIS A 119 7.17 5.85 -0.53
N SER A 120 6.84 4.92 0.37
CA SER A 120 6.56 5.21 1.78
C SER A 120 7.81 5.53 2.60
N MET A 121 9.00 5.27 2.05
CA MET A 121 10.30 5.53 2.68
C MET A 121 11.11 6.64 2.01
N ALA A 122 10.65 7.15 0.87
CA ALA A 122 11.29 8.23 0.12
C ALA A 122 10.94 9.59 0.74
#